data_AF-A0A842LYK3-F1
#
_entry.id   AF-A0A842LYK3-F1
#
_cell.length_a   1.000
_cell.length_b   1.000
_cell.length_c   1.000
_cell.angle_alpha   90.00
_cell.angle_beta   90.00
_cell.angle_gamma   90.00
#
_symmetry.space_group_name_H-M   'P 1'
#
loop_
_entity.id
_entity.type
_entity.pdbx_description
1 polymer ?
#
loop_
_entity_poly.entity_id
_entity_poly.type
_entity_poly.pdbx_seq_one_letter_code
_entity_poly.pdbx_strand_id
1 'polypeptide(L)'
;MKVIVDGTEMEAHENECLGEFFNRVGIKIKEGHLVSVKRKIEVERISTNLYEVQTSRGKMILRWECVQELNRWKQTYRNFEGCSVRWATIDAVVFGP
;
A
#
# COMPACT_ATOMS: atom_id res chain seq x y z
N MET A 1 4.33 27.13 -10.24
CA MET A 1 4.24 26.18 -9.11
C MET A 1 5.01 24.92 -9.45
N LYS A 2 5.84 24.41 -8.55
CA LYS A 2 6.66 23.20 -8.77
C LYS A 2 5.82 21.92 -8.66
N VAL A 3 5.87 21.06 -9.67
CA VAL A 3 5.18 19.76 -9.75
C VAL A 3 6.20 18.69 -10.11
N ILE A 4 6.11 17.51 -9.50
CA ILE A 4 6.99 16.37 -9.83
C ILE A 4 6.16 15.37 -10.64
N VAL A 5 6.62 15.06 -11.85
CA VAL A 5 6.02 14.05 -12.74
C VAL A 5 7.08 12.99 -13.03
N ASP A 6 6.82 11.73 -12.68
CA ASP A 6 7.74 10.60 -12.87
C ASP A 6 9.17 10.89 -12.37
N GLY A 7 9.26 11.58 -11.22
CA GLY A 7 10.53 11.97 -10.60
C GLY A 7 11.23 13.18 -11.24
N THR A 8 10.67 13.71 -12.34
CA THR A 8 11.18 14.92 -13.00
C THR A 8 10.43 16.14 -12.48
N GLU A 9 11.19 17.17 -12.16
CA GLU A 9 10.65 18.45 -11.73
C GLU A 9 10.18 19.28 -12.92
N MET A 10 8.95 19.77 -12.82
CA MET A 10 8.28 20.58 -13.83
C MET A 10 7.64 21.79 -13.16
N GLU A 11 7.38 22.83 -13.96
CA GLU A 11 6.67 24.01 -13.50
C GLU A 11 5.27 24.05 -14.11
N ALA A 12 4.24 24.15 -13.26
CA ALA A 12 2.86 24.42 -13.63
C ALA A 12 2.56 25.90 -13.50
N HIS A 13 1.81 26.46 -14.45
CA HIS A 13 1.44 27.88 -14.43
C HIS A 13 0.19 28.11 -13.58
N GLU A 14 0.00 29.36 -13.16
CA GLU A 14 -1.23 29.76 -12.46
C GLU A 14 -2.44 29.62 -13.40
N ASN A 15 -3.52 29.02 -12.90
CA ASN A 15 -4.76 28.71 -13.63
C ASN A 15 -4.62 27.71 -14.81
N GLU A 16 -3.49 27.04 -14.97
CA GLU A 16 -3.29 26.00 -15.99
C GLU A 16 -4.11 24.75 -15.65
N CYS A 17 -4.88 24.23 -16.61
CA CYS A 17 -5.58 22.96 -16.42
C CYS A 17 -4.64 21.75 -16.65
N LEU A 18 -4.98 20.58 -16.09
CA LEU A 18 -4.18 19.36 -16.25
C LEU A 18 -3.94 18.96 -17.72
N GLY A 19 -4.93 19.22 -18.59
CA GLY A 19 -4.80 18.93 -20.03
C GLY A 19 -3.77 19.82 -20.71
N GLU A 20 -3.80 21.13 -20.44
CA GLU A 20 -2.82 22.10 -20.93
C GLU A 20 -1.41 21.77 -20.41
N PHE A 21 -1.31 21.48 -19.11
CA PHE A 21 -0.07 21.07 -18.47
C PHE A 21 0.55 19.83 -19.15
N PHE A 22 -0.24 18.75 -19.31
CA PHE A 22 0.23 17.53 -19.96
C PHE A 22 0.66 17.73 -21.40
N ASN A 23 -0.12 18.50 -22.17
CA ASN A 23 0.23 18.80 -23.56
C ASN A 23 1.56 19.57 -23.64
N ARG A 24 1.75 20.58 -22.79
CA ARG A 24 2.97 21.40 -22.74
C ARG A 24 4.21 20.61 -22.34
N VAL A 25 4.10 19.73 -21.35
CA VAL A 25 5.23 18.92 -20.85
C VAL A 25 5.43 17.61 -21.62
N GLY A 26 4.70 17.42 -22.73
CA GLY A 26 4.88 16.29 -23.65
C GLY A 26 4.23 14.97 -23.20
N ILE A 27 3.38 15.00 -22.18
CA ILE A 27 2.63 13.83 -21.70
C ILE A 27 1.39 13.66 -22.58
N LYS A 28 1.40 12.62 -23.42
CA LYS A 28 0.29 12.32 -24.33
C LYS A 28 -0.67 11.32 -23.71
N ILE A 29 -1.86 11.79 -23.32
CA ILE A 29 -3.00 10.92 -23.01
C ILE A 29 -3.57 10.44 -24.35
N LYS A 30 -3.51 9.14 -24.62
CA LYS A 30 -3.99 8.57 -25.89
C LYS A 30 -5.52 8.58 -25.93
N GLU A 31 -6.07 8.62 -27.13
CA GLU A 31 -7.50 8.47 -27.35
C GLU A 31 -8.01 7.15 -26.73
N GLY A 32 -9.12 7.23 -26.00
CA GLY A 32 -9.69 6.11 -25.25
C GLY A 32 -9.06 5.85 -23.88
N HIS A 33 -7.97 6.52 -23.50
CA HIS A 33 -7.43 6.42 -22.13
C HIS A 33 -8.28 7.21 -21.13
N LEU A 34 -8.52 6.62 -19.96
CA LEU A 34 -9.19 7.28 -18.83
C LEU A 34 -8.15 7.84 -17.87
N VAL A 35 -8.32 9.11 -17.46
CA VAL A 35 -7.49 9.76 -16.44
C VAL A 35 -8.26 9.80 -15.13
N SER A 36 -7.71 9.20 -14.07
CA SER A 36 -8.28 9.29 -12.72
C SER A 36 -7.39 10.16 -11.82
N VAL A 37 -7.94 11.23 -11.27
CA VAL A 37 -7.28 12.00 -10.21
C VAL A 37 -7.74 11.46 -8.87
N LYS A 38 -6.83 10.85 -8.11
CA LYS A 38 -7.12 10.40 -6.75
C LYS A 38 -6.71 11.47 -5.76
N ARG A 39 -7.58 11.75 -4.79
CA ARG A 39 -7.20 12.56 -3.63
C ARG A 39 -6.04 11.88 -2.91
N LYS A 40 -5.08 12.66 -2.41
CA LYS A 40 -4.05 12.17 -1.48
C LYS A 40 -4.75 11.44 -0.33
N ILE A 41 -4.50 10.15 -0.20
CA ILE A 41 -4.91 9.37 0.98
C ILE A 41 -3.77 9.51 1.97
N GLU A 42 -4.01 10.21 3.06
CA GLU A 42 -3.13 10.11 4.22
C GLU A 42 -3.44 8.75 4.87
N VAL A 43 -2.54 7.79 4.64
CA VAL A 43 -2.61 6.51 5.33
C VAL A 43 -2.16 6.78 6.77
N GLU A 44 -3.07 7.24 7.60
CA GLU A 44 -2.91 7.08 9.04
C GLU A 44 -2.77 5.57 9.29
N ARG A 45 -1.63 5.14 9.86
CA ARG A 45 -1.43 3.76 10.29
C ARG A 45 -2.41 3.45 11.41
N ILE A 46 -3.64 3.09 11.06
CA ILE A 46 -4.61 2.57 12.02
C ILE A 46 -4.08 1.20 12.44
N SER A 47 -3.50 1.13 13.65
CA SER A 47 -3.20 -0.15 14.28
C SER A 47 -4.51 -0.86 14.58
N THR A 48 -4.97 -1.70 13.67
CA THR A 48 -6.17 -2.52 13.90
C THR A 48 -5.78 -3.84 14.55
N ASN A 49 -6.69 -4.40 15.35
CA ASN A 49 -6.57 -5.79 15.82
C ASN A 49 -7.06 -6.79 14.76
N LEU A 50 -7.16 -6.38 13.50
CA LEU A 50 -7.64 -7.18 12.39
C LEU A 50 -6.47 -7.59 11.52
N TYR A 51 -6.30 -8.90 11.36
CA TYR A 51 -5.18 -9.52 10.66
C TYR A 51 -5.71 -10.36 9.52
N GLU A 52 -5.06 -10.24 8.38
CA GLU A 52 -5.32 -11.10 7.24
C GLU A 52 -4.29 -12.22 7.21
N VAL A 53 -4.77 -13.47 7.20
CA VAL A 53 -3.94 -14.66 7.05
C VAL A 53 -4.30 -15.31 5.72
N GLN A 54 -3.31 -15.39 4.83
CA GLN A 54 -3.46 -16.09 3.57
C GLN A 54 -2.91 -17.51 3.69
N THR A 55 -3.70 -18.49 3.25
CA THR A 55 -3.33 -19.91 3.24
C THR A 55 -3.53 -20.48 1.84
N SER A 56 -2.96 -21.65 1.56
CA SER A 56 -3.18 -22.37 0.29
C SER A 56 -4.65 -22.74 0.03
N ARG A 57 -5.51 -22.69 1.06
CA ARG A 57 -6.95 -22.99 0.98
C ARG A 57 -7.81 -21.73 0.88
N GLY A 58 -7.20 -20.55 0.87
CA GLY A 58 -7.90 -19.27 0.79
C GLY A 58 -7.47 -18.28 1.88
N LYS A 59 -8.26 -17.22 2.00
CA LYS A 59 -7.99 -16.07 2.87
C LYS A 59 -8.86 -16.09 4.11
N MET A 60 -8.25 -15.83 5.26
CA MET A 60 -8.91 -15.75 6.56
C MET A 60 -8.66 -14.38 7.17
N ILE A 61 -9.67 -13.81 7.81
CA ILE A 61 -9.56 -12.57 8.59
C ILE A 61 -9.70 -12.92 10.07
N LEU A 62 -8.67 -12.62 10.85
CA LEU A 62 -8.65 -12.76 12.29
C LEU A 62 -8.91 -11.39 12.93
N ARG A 63 -9.82 -11.32 13.89
CA ARG A 63 -10.00 -10.13 14.73
C ARG A 63 -9.68 -10.51 16.16
N TRP A 64 -8.72 -9.83 16.75
CA TRP A 64 -8.35 -10.05 18.14
C TRP A 64 -9.09 -9.09 19.06
N GLU A 65 -9.85 -9.65 20.00
CA GLU A 65 -10.61 -8.87 20.98
C GLU A 65 -9.76 -8.52 22.22
N CYS A 66 -8.71 -9.32 22.51
CA CYS A 66 -7.80 -9.10 23.64
C CYS A 66 -6.42 -8.59 23.19
N VAL A 67 -6.10 -7.34 23.53
CA VAL A 67 -4.84 -6.66 23.15
C VAL A 67 -3.61 -7.26 23.84
N GLN A 68 -3.77 -7.80 25.05
CA GLN A 68 -2.65 -8.38 25.83
C GLN A 68 -2.14 -9.68 25.19
N GLU A 69 -3.05 -10.55 24.77
CA GLU A 69 -2.71 -11.77 24.03
C GLU A 69 -2.12 -11.46 22.65
N LEU A 70 -2.60 -10.40 21.99
CA LEU A 70 -2.02 -9.96 20.71
C LEU A 70 -0.53 -9.60 20.84
N ASN A 71 -0.14 -8.90 21.91
CA ASN A 71 1.25 -8.55 22.16
C ASN A 71 2.12 -9.80 22.41
N ARG A 72 1.59 -10.79 23.12
CA ARG A 72 2.26 -12.09 23.31
C ARG A 72 2.43 -12.84 21.99
N TRP A 73 1.43 -12.81 21.13
CA TRP A 73 1.47 -13.47 19.83
C TRP A 73 2.47 -12.82 18.87
N LYS A 74 2.55 -11.49 18.85
CA LYS A 74 3.60 -10.73 18.12
C LYS A 74 5.01 -11.13 18.53
N GLN A 75 5.22 -11.67 19.73
CA GLN A 75 6.52 -12.17 20.18
C GLN A 75 6.72 -13.66 19.85
N THR A 76 5.63 -14.42 19.69
CA THR A 76 5.64 -15.89 19.62
C THR A 76 5.54 -16.43 18.19
N TYR A 77 5.21 -15.63 17.17
CA TYR A 77 5.15 -16.08 15.76
C TYR A 77 6.45 -16.74 15.26
N ARG A 78 7.57 -16.51 15.95
CA ARG A 78 8.87 -17.14 15.64
C ARG A 78 8.90 -18.65 15.94
N ASN A 79 7.89 -19.19 16.63
CA ASN A 79 7.89 -20.55 17.17
C ASN A 79 6.86 -21.46 16.47
N PHE A 80 6.46 -21.19 15.22
CA PHE A 80 5.67 -22.16 14.46
C PHE A 80 6.53 -23.39 14.14
N GLU A 81 6.40 -24.44 14.97
CA GLU A 81 7.11 -25.70 14.76
C GLU A 81 6.80 -26.29 13.38
N GLY A 82 7.85 -26.69 12.66
CA GLY A 82 7.74 -27.28 11.31
C GLY A 82 7.59 -26.28 10.17
N CYS A 83 7.61 -24.97 10.43
CA CYS A 83 7.59 -23.93 9.40
C CYS A 83 8.73 -22.93 9.57
N SER A 84 9.42 -22.59 8.48
CA SER A 84 10.39 -21.50 8.43
C SER A 84 9.75 -20.22 7.87
N VAL A 85 10.27 -19.05 8.28
CA VAL A 85 9.92 -17.79 7.62
C VAL A 85 10.48 -17.83 6.20
N ARG A 86 9.59 -17.85 5.21
CA ARG A 86 9.97 -17.87 3.79
C ARG A 86 10.19 -16.47 3.25
N TRP A 87 9.39 -15.51 3.71
CA TRP A 87 9.45 -14.12 3.27
C TRP A 87 8.84 -13.21 4.33
N ALA A 88 9.42 -12.03 4.54
CA ALA A 88 8.86 -10.98 5.37
C ALA A 88 8.93 -9.62 4.66
N THR A 89 7.88 -8.82 4.83
CA THR A 89 7.84 -7.39 4.50
C THR A 89 7.57 -6.60 5.79
N ILE A 90 7.51 -5.27 5.69
CA ILE A 90 7.12 -4.42 6.84
C ILE A 90 5.70 -4.73 7.35
N ASP A 91 4.83 -5.27 6.50
CA ASP A 91 3.41 -5.45 6.79
C ASP A 91 2.97 -6.93 6.86
N ALA A 92 3.81 -7.89 6.46
CA ALA A 92 3.45 -9.30 6.44
C ALA A 92 4.64 -10.24 6.67
N VAL A 93 4.36 -11.41 7.23
CA VAL A 93 5.32 -12.53 7.35
C VAL A 93 4.66 -13.77 6.80
N VAL A 94 5.34 -14.44 5.87
CA VAL A 94 4.90 -15.67 5.21
C VAL A 94 5.69 -16.84 5.79
N PHE A 95 4.98 -17.84 6.29
CA PHE A 95 5.54 -19.09 6.80
C PHE A 95 5.23 -20.23 5.84
N GLY A 96 6.16 -21.18 5.71
CA GLY A 96 5.94 -22.45 5.03
C GLY A 96 6.84 -23.52 5.63
N PRO A 97 6.65 -24.81 5.29
CA PRO A 97 7.65 -25.84 5.64
C PRO A 97 9.03 -25.40 5.17
#